data_AF-A0A497ICM4-F1
#
_entry.id   AF-A0A497ICM4-F1
#
_cell.length_a   1.000
_cell.length_b   1.000
_cell.length_c   1.000
_cell.angle_alpha   90.00
_cell.angle_beta   90.00
_cell.angle_gamma   90.00
#
_symmetry.space_group_name_H-M   'P 1'
#
loop_
_entity.id
_entity.type
_entity.pdbx_description
1 polymer ?
#
loop_
_entity_poly.entity_id
_entity_poly.type
_entity_poly.pdbx_seq_one_letter_code
_entity_poly.pdbx_strand_id
1 'polypeptide(L)'
;MKKPEMDAVEEKLLKKWSDVYSAFEAALYEQEDTFKDVEISEDWKKMISTVASESMKRQRADVSAVLTLMSSDEKGVEVLKKNLTEVEAPEDVETKITYMGAPKYLLTVTANDYKKAEKTLEKMAEEICKKIRKNGGEGSFEIREAAG
;
A
#
# COMPACT_ATOMS: atom_id res chain seq x y z
N MET A 1 -18.26 23.92 -18.03
CA MET A 1 -18.22 24.75 -16.82
C MET A 1 -18.07 26.21 -17.21
N LYS A 2 -18.78 27.13 -16.53
CA LYS A 2 -18.60 28.57 -16.76
C LYS A 2 -17.38 29.02 -15.96
N LYS A 3 -16.43 29.71 -16.61
CA LYS A 3 -15.22 30.28 -15.98
C LYS A 3 -15.42 30.90 -14.58
N PRO A 4 -16.44 31.74 -14.32
CA PRO A 4 -16.64 32.34 -12.98
C PRO A 4 -16.92 31.33 -11.86
N GLU A 5 -17.45 30.15 -12.19
CA GLU A 5 -17.74 29.10 -11.20
C GLU A 5 -16.46 28.38 -10.77
N MET A 6 -15.53 28.18 -11.72
CA MET A 6 -14.21 27.60 -11.46
C MET A 6 -13.33 28.55 -10.64
N ASP A 7 -13.34 29.84 -10.97
CA ASP A 7 -12.59 30.87 -10.24
C ASP A 7 -13.05 30.95 -8.76
N ALA A 8 -14.35 30.81 -8.51
CA ALA A 8 -14.90 30.80 -7.15
C ALA A 8 -14.51 29.55 -6.34
N VAL A 9 -14.43 28.39 -7.01
CA VAL A 9 -13.93 27.14 -6.40
C VAL A 9 -12.44 27.28 -6.07
N GLU A 10 -11.64 27.79 -7.01
CA GLU A 10 -10.22 28.04 -6.81
C GLU A 10 -9.97 28.95 -5.60
N GLU A 11 -10.67 30.08 -5.48
CA GLU A 11 -10.54 30.98 -4.33
C GLU A 11 -10.83 30.26 -3.00
N LYS A 12 -11.84 29.38 -2.97
CA LYS A 12 -12.21 28.61 -1.77
C LYS A 12 -11.15 27.58 -1.40
N LEU A 13 -10.49 26.95 -2.38
CA LEU A 13 -9.36 26.06 -2.14
C LEU A 13 -8.15 26.83 -1.59
N LEU A 14 -7.80 27.96 -2.22
CA LEU A 14 -6.63 28.76 -1.83
C LEU A 14 -6.75 29.42 -0.44
N LYS A 15 -7.93 29.41 0.18
CA LYS A 15 -8.11 29.81 1.58
C LYS A 15 -7.56 28.78 2.57
N LYS A 16 -7.49 27.50 2.18
CA LYS A 16 -7.04 26.39 3.05
C LYS A 16 -5.69 25.82 2.61
N TRP A 17 -5.38 25.84 1.32
CA TRP A 17 -4.13 25.33 0.76
C TRP A 17 -3.30 26.45 0.11
N SER A 18 -1.97 26.27 0.07
CA SER A 18 -1.05 27.23 -0.56
C SER A 18 -1.26 27.38 -2.07
N ASP A 19 -1.76 26.33 -2.70
CA ASP A 19 -1.97 26.20 -4.14
C ASP A 19 -3.00 25.10 -4.42
N VAL A 20 -3.55 25.09 -5.63
CA VAL A 20 -4.57 24.12 -6.06
C VAL A 20 -4.00 22.70 -6.10
N TYR A 21 -2.71 22.54 -6.42
CA TYR A 21 -2.07 21.23 -6.49
C TYR A 21 -2.08 20.54 -5.12
N SER A 22 -1.76 21.28 -4.06
CA SER A 22 -1.79 20.80 -2.68
C SER A 22 -3.21 20.38 -2.23
N ALA A 23 -4.25 21.04 -2.75
CA ALA A 23 -5.64 20.64 -2.50
C ALA A 23 -5.98 19.29 -3.17
N PHE A 24 -5.50 19.08 -4.40
CA PHE A 24 -5.66 17.80 -5.11
C PHE A 24 -4.82 16.70 -4.44
N GLU A 25 -3.62 17.01 -3.96
CA GLU A 25 -2.79 16.06 -3.22
C GLU A 25 -3.47 15.62 -1.92
N ALA A 26 -4.09 16.53 -1.18
CA ALA A 26 -4.88 16.16 0.01
C ALA A 26 -6.08 15.28 -0.36
N ALA A 27 -6.79 15.61 -1.46
CA ALA A 27 -7.92 14.82 -1.96
C ALA A 27 -7.52 13.41 -2.44
N LEU A 28 -6.26 13.18 -2.78
CA LEU A 28 -5.75 11.85 -3.12
C LEU A 28 -5.75 10.89 -1.91
N TYR A 29 -5.62 11.43 -0.70
CA TYR A 29 -5.58 10.66 0.56
C TYR A 29 -6.95 10.57 1.25
N GLU A 30 -7.65 11.70 1.43
CA GLU A 30 -8.93 11.75 2.15
C GLU A 30 -10.16 11.90 1.22
N GLN A 31 -9.97 11.85 -0.10
CA GLN A 31 -11.06 11.94 -1.09
C GLN A 31 -11.94 13.18 -0.87
N GLU A 32 -13.26 13.02 -0.80
CA GLU A 32 -14.21 14.11 -0.65
C GLU A 32 -14.17 14.71 0.77
N ASP A 33 -13.69 13.95 1.78
CA ASP A 33 -13.60 14.38 3.18
C ASP A 33 -12.59 15.52 3.36
N THR A 34 -11.59 15.63 2.49
CA THR A 34 -10.65 16.76 2.41
C THR A 34 -11.38 18.11 2.38
N PHE A 35 -12.56 18.14 1.76
CA PHE A 35 -13.35 19.34 1.48
C PHE A 35 -14.55 19.52 2.42
N LYS A 36 -14.67 18.75 3.50
CA LYS A 36 -15.81 18.85 4.44
C LYS A 36 -16.02 20.26 5.01
N ASP A 37 -14.93 20.99 5.23
CA ASP A 37 -14.93 22.37 5.76
C ASP A 37 -14.80 23.44 4.66
N VAL A 38 -14.89 23.04 3.39
CA VAL A 38 -14.75 23.94 2.23
C VAL A 38 -16.13 24.09 1.61
N GLU A 39 -16.55 25.35 1.41
CA GLU A 39 -17.89 25.67 0.93
C GLU A 39 -18.03 25.46 -0.59
N ILE A 40 -17.78 24.26 -1.10
CA ILE A 40 -17.97 23.91 -2.52
C ILE A 40 -19.04 22.81 -2.64
N SER A 41 -19.71 22.72 -3.78
CA SER A 41 -20.76 21.71 -3.99
C SER A 41 -20.18 20.29 -4.03
N GLU A 42 -21.00 19.30 -3.68
CA GLU A 42 -20.62 17.88 -3.72
C GLU A 42 -20.10 17.44 -5.10
N ASP A 43 -20.71 17.95 -6.19
CA ASP A 43 -20.23 17.67 -7.56
C ASP A 43 -18.77 18.11 -7.78
N TRP A 44 -18.37 19.24 -7.18
CA TRP A 44 -17.00 19.74 -7.28
C TRP A 44 -16.06 18.91 -6.41
N LYS A 45 -16.47 18.55 -5.18
CA LYS A 45 -15.69 17.66 -4.30
C LYS A 45 -15.38 16.34 -5.01
N LYS A 46 -16.42 15.67 -5.50
CA LYS A 46 -16.31 14.40 -6.22
C LYS A 46 -15.45 14.52 -7.48
N MET A 47 -15.64 15.58 -8.28
CA MET A 47 -14.87 15.80 -9.49
C MET A 47 -13.38 15.98 -9.19
N ILE A 48 -13.05 16.83 -8.21
CA ILE A 48 -11.66 17.08 -7.81
C ILE A 48 -11.02 15.79 -7.29
N SER A 49 -11.68 15.06 -6.40
CA SER A 49 -11.17 13.80 -5.84
C SER A 49 -10.99 12.71 -6.91
N THR A 50 -11.89 12.66 -7.89
CA THR A 50 -11.78 11.74 -9.04
C THR A 50 -10.58 12.10 -9.89
N VAL A 51 -10.45 13.36 -10.30
CA VAL A 51 -9.34 13.82 -11.15
C VAL A 51 -8.00 13.65 -10.43
N ALA A 52 -7.94 13.95 -9.13
CA ALA A 52 -6.75 13.70 -8.30
C ALA A 52 -6.37 12.22 -8.33
N SER A 53 -7.34 11.32 -8.11
CA SER A 53 -7.10 9.86 -8.08
C SER A 53 -6.68 9.28 -9.43
N GLU A 54 -7.19 9.83 -10.54
CA GLU A 54 -6.86 9.37 -11.90
C GLU A 54 -5.53 9.96 -12.41
N SER A 55 -5.21 11.20 -12.00
CA SER A 55 -4.10 11.96 -12.57
C SER A 55 -2.84 11.95 -11.70
N MET A 56 -2.98 11.73 -10.38
CA MET A 56 -1.87 11.78 -9.43
C MET A 56 -1.56 10.38 -8.87
N LYS A 57 -0.27 10.10 -8.67
CA LYS A 57 0.18 8.87 -8.02
C LYS A 57 0.41 9.13 -6.54
N ARG A 58 -0.14 8.28 -5.67
CA ARG A 58 0.30 8.24 -4.27
C ARG A 58 1.78 7.90 -4.26
N GLN A 59 2.57 8.64 -3.49
CA GLN A 59 3.91 8.19 -3.16
C GLN A 59 3.76 6.89 -2.38
N ARG A 60 4.27 5.81 -2.97
CA ARG A 60 4.24 4.47 -2.40
C ARG A 60 5.68 4.04 -2.20
N ALA A 61 5.97 3.53 -1.02
CA ALA A 61 7.22 2.88 -0.71
C ALA A 61 7.05 1.38 -0.92
N ASP A 62 7.86 0.82 -1.81
CA ASP A 62 7.92 -0.61 -2.06
C ASP A 62 9.17 -1.19 -1.37
N VAL A 63 8.96 -2.13 -0.45
CA VAL A 63 10.04 -2.89 0.19
C VAL A 63 9.82 -4.37 -0.07
N SER A 64 10.89 -5.17 -0.05
CA SER A 64 10.78 -6.59 -0.33
C SER A 64 11.74 -7.44 0.47
N ALA A 65 11.34 -8.68 0.74
CA ALA A 65 12.19 -9.71 1.36
C ALA A 65 12.11 -11.01 0.57
N VAL A 66 13.25 -11.69 0.42
CA VAL A 66 13.31 -13.05 -0.11
C VAL A 66 13.12 -14.03 1.05
N LEU A 67 12.01 -14.75 1.04
CA LEU A 67 11.73 -15.85 1.95
C LEU A 67 12.31 -17.14 1.37
N THR A 68 13.08 -17.88 2.16
CA THR A 68 13.55 -19.23 1.86
C THR A 68 12.76 -20.20 2.74
N LEU A 69 11.84 -20.94 2.13
CA LEU A 69 10.87 -21.78 2.83
C LEU A 69 10.92 -23.21 2.30
N MET A 70 11.03 -24.18 3.21
CA MET A 70 10.99 -25.61 2.92
C MET A 70 10.00 -26.31 3.83
N SER A 71 9.33 -27.33 3.31
CA SER A 71 8.46 -28.21 4.09
C SER A 71 8.94 -29.64 3.89
N SER A 72 8.97 -30.39 4.99
CA SER A 72 9.31 -31.81 5.05
C SER A 72 8.10 -32.72 4.81
N ASP A 73 6.92 -32.13 4.62
CA ASP A 73 5.65 -32.84 4.37
C ASP A 73 5.58 -33.31 2.91
N GLU A 74 4.99 -34.49 2.68
CA GLU A 74 4.78 -35.05 1.33
C GLU A 74 3.92 -34.12 0.44
N LYS A 75 3.09 -33.28 1.06
CA LYS A 75 2.28 -32.21 0.44
C LYS A 75 2.83 -30.82 0.74
N GLY A 76 4.14 -30.69 0.88
CA GLY A 76 4.80 -29.47 1.33
C GLY A 76 4.44 -28.20 0.53
N VAL A 77 4.19 -28.31 -0.78
CA VAL A 77 3.76 -27.17 -1.61
C VAL A 77 2.39 -26.64 -1.19
N GLU A 78 1.43 -27.53 -0.88
CA GLU A 78 0.08 -27.14 -0.45
C GLU A 78 0.13 -26.50 0.95
N VAL A 79 0.93 -27.07 1.84
CA VAL A 79 1.20 -26.54 3.19
C VAL A 79 1.79 -25.12 3.10
N LEU A 80 2.79 -24.91 2.24
CA LEU A 80 3.40 -23.60 2.05
C LEU A 80 2.40 -22.57 1.51
N LYS A 81 1.64 -22.91 0.47
CA LYS A 81 0.62 -22.00 -0.10
C LYS A 81 -0.41 -21.57 0.93
N LYS A 82 -0.90 -22.50 1.76
CA LYS A 82 -1.86 -22.19 2.81
C LYS A 82 -1.27 -21.22 3.84
N ASN A 83 -0.08 -21.51 4.36
CA ASN A 83 0.54 -20.66 5.38
C ASN A 83 0.90 -19.25 4.86
N LEU A 84 1.25 -19.12 3.58
CA LEU A 84 1.53 -17.84 2.93
C LEU A 84 0.28 -16.98 2.74
N THR A 85 -0.90 -17.59 2.57
CA THR A 85 -2.17 -16.88 2.35
C THR A 85 -2.89 -16.52 3.65
N GLU A 86 -2.58 -17.18 4.76
CA GLU A 86 -3.16 -16.92 6.09
C GLU A 86 -2.47 -15.78 6.87
N VAL A 87 -1.53 -15.05 6.28
CA VAL A 87 -0.88 -13.91 6.92
C VAL A 87 -1.51 -12.63 6.38
N GLU A 88 -2.28 -11.97 7.24
CA GLU A 88 -3.02 -10.75 6.88
C GLU A 88 -2.13 -9.52 7.06
N ALA A 89 -2.21 -8.62 6.08
CA ALA A 89 -1.62 -7.30 6.16
C ALA A 89 -2.64 -6.28 6.71
N PRO A 90 -2.20 -5.15 7.27
CA PRO A 90 -3.10 -4.02 7.58
C PRO A 90 -3.88 -3.59 6.33
N GLU A 91 -5.12 -3.11 6.50
CA GLU A 91 -6.01 -2.74 5.37
C GLU A 91 -5.42 -1.69 4.42
N ASP A 92 -4.54 -0.80 4.92
CA ASP A 92 -3.92 0.25 4.14
C ASP A 92 -2.51 -0.11 3.60
N VAL A 93 -2.17 -1.40 3.62
CA VAL A 93 -0.92 -1.95 3.10
C VAL A 93 -1.21 -3.01 2.05
N GLU A 94 -0.64 -2.84 0.86
CA GLU A 94 -0.75 -3.83 -0.21
C GLU A 94 0.41 -4.84 -0.09
N THR A 95 0.11 -6.13 -0.23
CA THR A 95 1.12 -7.19 -0.11
C THR A 95 1.02 -8.18 -1.25
N LYS A 96 2.19 -8.66 -1.69
CA LYS A 96 2.30 -9.60 -2.81
C LYS A 96 3.37 -10.63 -2.53
N ILE A 97 3.03 -11.90 -2.69
CA ILE A 97 3.99 -13.01 -2.60
C ILE A 97 4.17 -13.60 -3.99
N THR A 98 5.39 -13.55 -4.51
CA THR A 98 5.76 -14.06 -5.83
C THR A 98 6.62 -15.30 -5.68
N TYR A 99 6.23 -16.41 -6.32
CA TYR A 99 7.05 -17.62 -6.36
C TYR A 99 8.28 -17.40 -7.25
N MET A 100 9.48 -17.58 -6.71
CA MET A 100 10.74 -17.42 -7.45
C MET A 100 11.36 -18.75 -7.87
N GLY A 101 10.68 -19.88 -7.63
CA GLY A 101 11.26 -21.21 -7.70
C GLY A 101 11.71 -21.68 -6.32
N ALA A 102 11.38 -22.93 -5.97
CA ALA A 102 11.70 -23.49 -4.67
C ALA A 102 13.21 -23.42 -4.37
N PRO A 103 13.62 -23.10 -3.14
CA PRO A 103 12.78 -22.79 -1.96
C PRO A 103 12.38 -21.31 -1.81
N LYS A 104 12.53 -20.48 -2.85
CA LYS A 104 12.47 -19.00 -2.73
C LYS A 104 11.12 -18.40 -3.12
N TYR A 105 10.70 -17.42 -2.32
CA TYR A 105 9.50 -16.61 -2.51
C TYR A 105 9.82 -15.14 -2.23
N LEU A 106 9.36 -14.22 -3.08
CA LEU A 106 9.50 -12.78 -2.85
C LEU A 106 8.26 -12.25 -2.16
N LEU A 107 8.39 -11.77 -0.93
CA LEU A 107 7.37 -10.96 -0.27
C LEU A 107 7.64 -9.49 -0.59
N THR A 108 6.67 -8.82 -1.19
CA THR A 108 6.69 -7.37 -1.45
C THR A 108 5.58 -6.72 -0.64
N VAL A 109 5.92 -5.60 0.00
CA VAL A 109 5.01 -4.78 0.79
C VAL A 109 5.06 -3.36 0.27
N THR A 110 3.88 -2.80 0.02
CA THR A 110 3.68 -1.46 -0.52
C THR A 110 2.81 -0.65 0.43
N ALA A 111 3.33 0.48 0.92
CA ALA A 111 2.61 1.38 1.83
C ALA A 111 2.85 2.86 1.48
N ASN A 112 2.06 3.75 2.08
CA ASN A 112 2.19 5.20 1.85
C ASN A 112 3.46 5.81 2.49
N ASP A 113 4.11 5.11 3.42
CA ASP A 113 5.38 5.52 4.00
C ASP A 113 6.34 4.33 4.16
N TYR A 114 7.63 4.62 4.00
CA TYR A 114 8.69 3.61 4.01
C TYR A 114 8.82 2.89 5.36
N LYS A 115 8.68 3.60 6.48
CA LYS A 115 8.81 3.01 7.82
C LYS A 115 7.70 2.00 8.09
N LYS A 116 6.47 2.31 7.68
CA LYS A 116 5.34 1.38 7.76
C LYS A 116 5.53 0.19 6.84
N ALA A 117 6.03 0.41 5.63
CA ALA A 117 6.34 -0.67 4.69
C ALA A 117 7.36 -1.64 5.29
N GLU A 118 8.50 -1.15 5.80
CA GLU A 118 9.55 -1.97 6.44
C GLU A 118 9.03 -2.73 7.67
N LYS A 119 8.37 -2.03 8.59
CA LYS A 119 7.84 -2.65 9.81
C LYS A 119 6.83 -3.76 9.50
N THR A 120 5.99 -3.54 8.48
CA THR A 120 5.01 -4.55 8.05
C THR A 120 5.70 -5.73 7.37
N LEU A 121 6.68 -5.47 6.50
CA LEU A 121 7.48 -6.50 5.83
C LEU A 121 8.18 -7.42 6.84
N GLU A 122 8.90 -6.85 7.79
CA GLU A 122 9.65 -7.62 8.80
C GLU A 122 8.72 -8.48 9.64
N LYS A 123 7.62 -7.89 10.12
CA LYS A 123 6.61 -8.61 10.92
C LYS A 123 6.02 -9.78 10.14
N MET A 124 5.58 -9.55 8.89
CA MET A 124 4.99 -10.60 8.07
C MET A 124 5.99 -11.70 7.73
N ALA A 125 7.22 -11.34 7.34
CA ALA A 125 8.27 -12.32 7.03
C ALA A 125 8.58 -13.21 8.25
N GLU A 126 8.67 -12.61 9.44
CA GLU A 126 8.91 -13.34 10.67
C GLU A 126 7.72 -14.26 11.03
N GLU A 127 6.48 -13.77 10.92
CA GLU A 127 5.27 -14.57 11.15
C GLU A 127 5.17 -15.77 10.21
N ILE A 128 5.44 -15.57 8.91
CA ILE A 128 5.47 -16.66 7.92
C ILE A 128 6.52 -17.70 8.32
N CYS A 129 7.77 -17.29 8.59
CA CYS A 129 8.83 -18.22 8.97
C CYS A 129 8.50 -18.96 10.27
N LYS A 130 7.91 -18.30 11.27
CA LYS A 130 7.46 -18.94 12.52
C LYS A 130 6.38 -19.99 12.26
N LYS A 131 5.38 -19.70 11.42
CA LYS A 131 4.33 -20.66 11.04
C LYS A 131 4.92 -21.89 10.33
N ILE A 132 5.84 -21.70 9.38
CA ILE A 132 6.49 -22.82 8.67
C ILE A 132 7.30 -23.70 9.63
N ARG A 133 8.11 -23.10 10.52
CA ARG A 133 8.89 -23.84 11.53
C ARG A 133 7.99 -24.62 12.49
N LYS A 134 6.86 -24.04 12.90
CA LYS A 134 5.87 -24.72 13.77
C LYS A 134 5.26 -25.97 13.11
N ASN A 135 5.17 -25.98 11.78
CA ASN A 135 4.67 -27.11 11.00
C ASN A 135 5.79 -28.08 10.58
N GLY A 136 6.96 -28.06 11.23
CA GLY A 136 8.07 -28.99 10.98
C GLY A 136 8.91 -28.67 9.73
N GLY A 137 8.71 -27.50 9.11
CA GLY A 137 9.51 -27.02 8.00
C GLY A 137 10.67 -26.12 8.42
N GLU A 138 11.37 -25.58 7.42
CA GLU A 138 12.44 -24.60 7.59
C GLU A 138 12.03 -23.27 6.96
N GLY A 139 12.39 -22.17 7.60
CA GLY A 139 12.06 -20.83 7.11
C GLY A 139 13.09 -19.80 7.52
N SER A 140 13.59 -19.03 6.58
CA SER A 140 14.42 -17.84 6.80
C SER A 140 14.03 -16.74 5.80
N PHE A 141 14.44 -15.51 6.07
CA PHE A 141 14.23 -14.40 5.14
C PHE A 141 15.42 -13.45 5.12
N GLU A 142 15.57 -12.75 4.00
CA GLU A 142 16.56 -11.69 3.80
C GLU A 142 15.84 -10.47 3.20
N ILE A 143 15.94 -9.32 3.85
CA ILE A 143 15.40 -8.06 3.34
C ILE A 143 16.26 -7.63 2.15
N ARG A 144 15.62 -7.32 1.02
CA ARG A 144 16.29 -6.71 -0.12
C ARG A 144 16.37 -5.21 0.14
N GLU A 145 17.57 -4.65 0.03
CA GLU A 145 17.71 -3.20 -0.04
C GLU A 145 16.95 -2.68 -1.27
N ALA A 146 16.22 -1.58 -1.10
CA ALA A 146 15.58 -0.89 -2.22
C ALA A 146 16.67 -0.49 -3.21
N ALA A 147 16.50 -0.85 -4.49
CA ALA A 147 17.28 -0.23 -5.54
C ALA A 147 16.86 1.25 -5.58
N GLY A 148 17.73 2.12 -5.09
CA GLY A 148 17.55 3.57 -5.09
C GLY A 148 17.48 4.16 -6.50
#